data_AF-A0A372RKF4-F1
#
_entry.id   AF-A0A372RKF4-F1
#
_cell.length_a   1.000
_cell.length_b   1.000
_cell.length_c   1.000
_cell.angle_alpha   90.00
_cell.angle_beta   90.00
_cell.angle_gamma   90.00
#
_symmetry.space_group_name_H-M   'P 1'
#
loop_
_entity.id
_entity.type
_entity.pdbx_description
1 polymer ?
#
loop_
_entity_poly.entity_id
_entity_poly.type
_entity_poly.pdbx_seq_one_letter_code
_entity_poly.pdbx_strand_id
1 'polypeptide(L)'
;MDQIPNNKHKINFLLSETQSAANRKLNVCNECNRKRKFFDESHRVCINCYRAKTIYKLSGNKVIDDFIRYTLISNNKLKGKMEFVPFEQFKNVEFIAEGGFSKVYKAIWIDGPIYCWNKEKSSYTRTKTKQNYPVVLKRLNNSKNITSKELNELKIFYEFSLNWKKGNRGNSEKSYNYFNYISKYFGITLDPVTKDIMIIMPYYKSGDLINYKLLIFIILAG
;
A
#
# COMPACT_ATOMS: atom_id res chain seq x y z
N MET A 1 36.84 -12.96 -8.14
CA MET A 1 37.25 -12.17 -6.95
C MET A 1 36.00 -11.62 -6.32
N ASP A 2 35.41 -12.44 -5.46
CA ASP A 2 34.15 -12.19 -4.78
C ASP A 2 34.35 -11.18 -3.64
N GLN A 3 33.56 -10.11 -3.63
CA GLN A 3 33.47 -9.21 -2.48
C GLN A 3 32.34 -9.66 -1.55
N ILE A 4 32.74 -10.11 -0.37
CA ILE A 4 31.87 -10.56 0.72
C ILE A 4 31.16 -9.32 1.33
N PRO A 5 29.82 -9.30 1.48
CA PRO A 5 29.13 -8.17 2.10
C PRO A 5 29.37 -8.08 3.61
N ASN A 6 29.73 -6.87 4.04
CA ASN A 6 30.13 -6.46 5.38
C ASN A 6 29.10 -6.80 6.49
N ASN A 7 29.39 -7.84 7.26
CA ASN A 7 28.53 -8.41 8.30
C ASN A 7 28.52 -7.58 9.62
N LYS A 8 29.30 -6.49 9.73
CA LYS A 8 29.39 -5.66 10.95
C LYS A 8 28.11 -4.88 11.25
N HIS A 9 27.37 -4.41 10.24
CA HIS A 9 26.10 -3.69 10.46
C HIS A 9 24.98 -4.59 11.01
N LYS A 10 25.09 -5.91 10.80
CA LYS A 10 24.08 -6.90 11.18
C LYS A 10 24.12 -7.23 12.68
N ILE A 11 25.32 -7.22 13.28
CA ILE A 11 25.55 -7.59 14.68
C ILE A 11 25.12 -6.47 15.63
N ASN A 12 25.34 -5.20 15.28
CA ASN A 12 24.92 -4.06 16.11
C ASN A 12 23.40 -3.93 16.24
N PHE A 13 22.63 -4.47 15.28
CA PHE A 13 21.17 -4.45 15.32
C PHE A 13 20.61 -5.41 16.39
N LEU A 14 21.21 -6.61 16.54
CA LEU A 14 20.77 -7.64 17.49
C LEU A 14 21.06 -7.25 18.96
N LEU A 15 22.16 -6.52 19.20
CA LEU A 15 22.53 -6.07 20.55
C LEU A 15 21.69 -4.87 21.05
N SER A 16 20.90 -4.22 20.19
CA SER A 16 20.15 -3.00 20.53
C SER A 16 18.75 -3.24 21.13
N GLU A 17 18.24 -4.46 21.10
CA GLU A 17 16.90 -4.81 21.61
C GLU A 17 16.92 -5.30 23.08
N THR A 18 18.08 -5.56 23.70
CA THR A 18 18.16 -5.99 25.11
C THR A 18 18.48 -4.88 26.12
N GLN A 19 18.78 -3.65 25.68
CA GLN A 19 19.06 -2.55 26.61
C GLN A 19 18.12 -1.34 26.42
N SER A 20 17.24 -1.20 27.43
CA SER A 20 16.64 0.03 27.95
C SER A 20 15.49 0.70 27.17
N ALA A 21 14.33 0.70 27.83
CA ALA A 21 13.27 1.68 27.69
C ALA A 21 13.69 3.04 28.30
N ALA A 22 14.78 3.63 27.81
CA ALA A 22 15.25 4.96 28.19
C ALA A 22 15.09 5.95 27.01
N ASN A 23 14.63 7.17 27.32
CA ASN A 23 14.36 8.30 26.44
C ASN A 23 15.21 8.38 25.16
N ARG A 24 14.72 7.81 24.04
CA ARG A 24 15.38 8.00 22.73
C ARG A 24 14.89 9.31 22.11
N LYS A 25 15.77 10.32 22.05
CA LYS A 25 15.58 11.65 21.46
C LYS A 25 14.95 11.56 20.05
N LEU A 26 13.82 12.22 19.84
CA LEU A 26 13.20 12.36 18.53
C LEU A 26 13.92 13.48 17.76
N ASN A 27 14.29 13.20 16.52
CA ASN A 27 14.99 14.16 15.65
C ASN A 27 14.18 14.39 14.35
N VAL A 28 14.44 15.51 13.69
CA VAL A 28 13.77 15.84 12.42
C VAL A 28 14.36 14.96 11.31
N CYS A 29 13.52 14.17 10.65
CA CYS A 29 13.90 13.33 9.52
C CYS A 29 14.06 14.19 8.26
N ASN A 30 15.21 14.09 7.58
CA ASN A 30 15.51 14.85 6.36
C ASN A 30 14.51 14.61 5.22
N GLU A 31 13.90 13.41 5.17
CA GLU A 31 13.01 12.99 4.08
C GLU A 31 11.52 13.36 4.24
N CYS A 32 11.05 13.55 5.49
CA CYS A 32 9.64 13.83 5.75
C CYS A 32 9.41 15.01 6.70
N ASN A 33 10.49 15.64 7.18
CA ASN A 33 10.48 16.79 8.09
C ASN A 33 9.67 16.57 9.38
N ARG A 34 9.43 15.31 9.76
CA ARG A 34 8.73 14.95 11.00
C ARG A 34 9.72 14.51 12.07
N LYS A 35 9.43 14.87 13.33
CA LYS A 35 10.17 14.40 14.52
C LYS A 35 9.95 12.89 14.70
N ARG A 36 10.95 12.08 14.41
CA ARG A 36 10.91 10.61 14.47
C ARG A 36 12.25 10.05 14.93
N LYS A 37 12.28 8.76 15.28
CA LYS A 37 13.54 8.04 15.50
C LYS A 37 14.22 7.78 14.16
N PHE A 38 15.52 8.04 14.10
CA PHE A 38 16.33 7.63 12.95
C PHE A 38 16.45 6.12 12.93
N PHE A 39 16.39 5.58 11.72
CA PHE A 39 16.78 4.21 11.43
C PHE A 39 18.17 4.19 10.79
N ASP A 40 18.43 5.18 9.94
CA ASP A 40 19.73 5.49 9.40
C ASP A 40 20.20 6.81 10.01
N GLU A 41 21.10 6.73 10.99
CA GLU A 41 21.64 7.91 11.69
C GLU A 41 22.54 8.74 10.78
N SER A 42 23.28 8.10 9.88
CA SER A 42 24.22 8.77 8.96
C SER A 42 23.49 9.70 7.99
N HIS A 43 22.36 9.23 7.43
CA HIS A 43 21.55 10.02 6.51
C HIS A 43 20.39 10.75 7.21
N ARG A 44 20.25 10.60 8.54
CA ARG A 44 19.15 11.18 9.35
C ARG A 44 17.76 10.83 8.80
N VAL A 45 17.57 9.58 8.40
CA VAL A 45 16.33 9.06 7.82
C VAL A 45 15.58 8.21 8.83
N CYS A 46 14.28 8.47 8.99
CA CYS A 46 13.42 7.66 9.85
C CYS A 46 13.05 6.32 9.22
N ILE A 47 12.68 5.33 10.05
CA ILE A 47 12.31 4.00 9.58
C ILE A 47 11.21 4.01 8.50
N ASN A 48 10.22 4.91 8.60
CA ASN A 48 9.12 4.92 7.63
C ASN A 48 9.54 5.46 6.26
N CYS A 49 10.41 6.48 6.24
CA CYS A 49 11.01 6.97 5.00
C CYS A 49 11.95 5.93 4.38
N TYR A 50 12.78 5.29 5.19
CA TYR A 50 13.63 4.19 4.72
C TYR A 50 12.80 3.07 4.08
N ARG A 51 11.76 2.61 4.79
CA ARG A 51 10.84 1.58 4.27
C ARG A 51 10.14 2.03 2.99
N ALA A 52 9.62 3.26 2.94
CA ALA A 52 8.95 3.80 1.76
C ALA A 52 9.87 3.75 0.53
N LYS A 53 11.14 4.15 0.67
CA LYS A 53 12.13 4.13 -0.42
C LYS A 53 12.32 2.74 -1.05
N THR A 54 12.12 1.65 -0.29
CA THR A 54 12.31 0.29 -0.83
C THR A 54 11.24 -0.15 -1.84
N ILE A 55 10.09 0.53 -1.88
CA ILE A 55 8.95 0.16 -2.76
C ILE A 55 8.39 1.35 -3.55
N TYR A 56 8.84 2.57 -3.25
CA TYR A 56 8.35 3.77 -3.92
C TYR A 56 8.78 3.78 -5.39
N LYS A 57 7.80 3.98 -6.26
CA LYS A 57 7.97 4.13 -7.71
C LYS A 57 7.23 5.38 -8.14
N LEU A 58 7.81 6.13 -9.07
CA LEU A 58 7.20 7.34 -9.64
C LEU A 58 6.24 6.96 -10.75
N SER A 59 5.05 7.58 -10.73
CA SER A 59 4.06 7.51 -11.79
C SER A 59 4.28 8.54 -12.88
N GLY A 60 5.07 9.58 -12.58
CA GLY A 60 5.19 10.77 -13.42
C GLY A 60 4.05 11.78 -13.21
N ASN A 61 3.11 11.48 -12.32
CA ASN A 61 2.05 12.39 -11.89
C ASN A 61 2.27 12.78 -10.42
N LYS A 62 2.59 14.07 -10.19
CA LYS A 62 2.92 14.58 -8.86
C LYS A 62 1.81 14.34 -7.82
N VAL A 63 0.54 14.45 -8.20
CA VAL A 63 -0.59 14.25 -7.27
C VAL A 63 -0.65 12.80 -6.78
N ILE A 64 -0.46 11.85 -7.69
CA ILE A 64 -0.41 10.41 -7.37
C ILE A 64 0.83 10.12 -6.53
N ASP A 65 1.99 10.62 -6.96
CA ASP A 65 3.28 10.41 -6.30
C ASP A 65 3.26 10.93 -4.85
N ASP A 66 2.76 12.14 -4.64
CA ASP A 66 2.60 12.74 -3.31
C ASP A 66 1.64 11.92 -2.43
N PHE A 67 0.51 11.46 -3.00
CA PHE A 67 -0.46 10.63 -2.28
C PHE A 67 0.14 9.27 -1.89
N ILE A 68 0.75 8.55 -2.83
CA ILE A 68 1.40 7.26 -2.57
C ILE A 68 2.50 7.43 -1.53
N ARG A 69 3.39 8.42 -1.68
CA ARG A 69 4.44 8.73 -0.70
C ARG A 69 3.84 8.98 0.68
N TYR A 70 2.77 9.78 0.76
CA TYR A 70 2.07 10.07 2.02
C TYR A 70 1.56 8.79 2.71
N THR A 71 0.93 7.88 1.97
CA THR A 71 0.44 6.62 2.55
C THR A 71 1.57 5.71 3.04
N LEU A 72 2.74 5.73 2.38
CA LEU A 72 3.88 4.88 2.72
C LEU A 72 4.66 5.35 3.97
N ILE A 73 4.84 6.67 4.12
CA ILE A 73 5.64 7.29 5.20
C ILE A 73 4.87 7.52 6.49
N SER A 74 3.54 7.50 6.43
CA SER A 74 2.71 7.70 7.62
C SER A 74 2.90 6.56 8.63
N ASN A 75 2.42 6.78 9.86
CA ASN A 75 2.45 5.75 10.91
C ASN A 75 1.38 4.65 10.69
N ASN A 76 0.78 4.58 9.50
CA ASN A 76 -0.31 3.66 9.23
C ASN A 76 0.17 2.20 9.26
N LYS A 77 -0.76 1.32 9.67
CA LYS A 77 -0.63 -0.12 9.54
C LYS A 77 -0.51 -0.48 8.05
N LEU A 78 0.09 -1.63 7.78
CA LEU A 78 0.25 -2.18 6.42
C LEU A 78 -1.02 -2.09 5.56
N LYS A 79 -2.21 -2.23 6.17
CA LYS A 79 -3.51 -2.22 5.50
C LYS A 79 -3.86 -0.92 4.78
N GLY A 80 -3.30 0.21 5.19
CA GLY A 80 -3.56 1.51 4.54
C GLY A 80 -2.43 1.96 3.62
N LYS A 81 -1.34 1.18 3.52
CA LYS A 81 -0.24 1.51 2.63
C LYS A 81 -0.61 1.16 1.20
N MET A 82 -0.51 2.14 0.31
CA MET A 82 -0.77 1.98 -1.11
C MET A 82 0.55 2.12 -1.88
N GLU A 83 0.63 1.48 -3.04
CA GLU A 83 1.79 1.56 -3.92
C GLU A 83 1.40 1.96 -5.34
N PHE A 84 2.33 2.62 -6.03
CA PHE A 84 2.23 2.78 -7.47
C PHE A 84 2.83 1.55 -8.14
N VAL A 85 2.09 0.96 -9.08
CA VAL A 85 2.50 -0.25 -9.80
C VAL A 85 2.55 0.07 -11.29
N PRO A 86 3.69 -0.13 -11.98
CA PRO A 86 3.74 -0.04 -13.44
C PRO A 86 2.77 -1.01 -14.10
N PHE A 87 2.11 -0.59 -15.18
CA PHE A 87 1.05 -1.38 -15.81
C PHE A 87 1.55 -2.75 -16.33
N GLU A 88 2.82 -2.85 -16.68
CA GLU A 88 3.49 -4.05 -17.17
C GLU A 88 3.54 -5.19 -16.13
N GLN A 89 3.23 -4.89 -14.87
CA GLN A 89 3.10 -5.88 -13.80
C GLN A 89 1.77 -6.64 -13.83
N PHE A 90 0.84 -6.26 -14.72
CA PHE A 90 -0.46 -6.89 -14.87
C PHE A 90 -0.51 -7.74 -16.15
N LYS A 91 -0.89 -9.00 -16.01
CA LYS A 91 -1.13 -9.96 -17.10
C LYS A 91 -2.61 -10.29 -17.21
N ASN A 92 -3.02 -10.78 -18.39
CA ASN A 92 -4.38 -11.25 -18.67
C ASN A 92 -5.43 -10.21 -18.26
N VAL A 93 -5.22 -8.96 -18.70
CA VAL A 93 -6.14 -7.86 -18.42
C VAL A 93 -7.37 -8.03 -19.31
N GLU A 94 -8.50 -8.36 -18.70
CA GLU A 94 -9.76 -8.64 -19.39
C GLU A 94 -10.85 -7.70 -18.87
N PHE A 95 -11.60 -7.10 -19.78
CA PHE A 95 -12.74 -6.26 -19.45
C PHE A 95 -13.85 -7.08 -18.78
N ILE A 96 -14.42 -6.54 -17.70
CA ILE A 96 -15.53 -7.17 -16.96
C ILE A 96 -16.83 -6.40 -17.21
N ALA A 97 -16.79 -5.08 -17.00
CA ALA A 97 -17.98 -4.25 -16.97
C ALA A 97 -17.63 -2.76 -17.10
N GLU A 98 -18.62 -1.97 -17.49
CA GLU A 98 -18.55 -0.52 -17.58
C GLU A 98 -19.78 0.08 -16.89
N GLY A 99 -19.55 1.13 -16.11
CA GLY A 99 -20.57 1.99 -15.55
C GLY A 99 -20.37 3.43 -16.00
N GLY A 100 -21.19 4.35 -15.49
CA GLY A 100 -21.15 5.76 -15.92
C GLY A 100 -19.80 6.46 -15.72
N PHE A 101 -19.06 6.11 -14.66
CA PHE A 101 -17.84 6.80 -14.26
C PHE A 101 -16.57 5.95 -14.35
N SER A 102 -16.69 4.64 -14.60
CA SER A 102 -15.53 3.75 -14.60
C SER A 102 -15.70 2.52 -15.47
N LYS A 103 -14.57 1.98 -15.93
CA LYS A 103 -14.46 0.66 -16.55
C LYS A 103 -13.71 -0.28 -15.62
N VAL A 104 -14.14 -1.53 -15.56
CA VAL A 104 -13.64 -2.51 -14.62
C VAL A 104 -13.00 -3.65 -15.39
N TYR A 105 -11.78 -4.00 -15.03
CA TYR A 105 -11.01 -5.08 -15.63
C TYR A 105 -10.59 -6.09 -14.55
N LYS A 106 -10.53 -7.37 -14.89
CA LYS A 106 -9.80 -8.36 -14.07
C LYS A 106 -8.40 -8.50 -14.64
N ALA A 107 -7.43 -8.73 -13.77
CA ALA A 107 -6.05 -8.96 -14.17
C ALA A 107 -5.33 -9.84 -13.16
N ILE A 108 -4.14 -10.29 -13.54
CA ILE A 108 -3.20 -11.00 -12.69
C ILE A 108 -2.03 -10.07 -12.39
N TRP A 109 -1.84 -9.71 -11.13
CA TRP A 109 -0.66 -8.96 -10.68
C TRP A 109 0.48 -9.92 -10.35
N ILE A 110 1.59 -9.84 -11.11
CA ILE A 110 2.73 -10.75 -11.02
C ILE A 110 3.31 -10.79 -9.60
N ASP A 111 3.71 -9.63 -9.08
CA ASP A 111 4.34 -9.50 -7.76
C ASP A 111 3.32 -9.59 -6.60
N GLY A 112 2.08 -9.19 -6.86
CA GLY A 112 1.04 -9.07 -5.85
C GLY A 112 1.28 -7.94 -4.82
N PRO A 113 0.36 -7.77 -3.86
CA PRO A 113 0.46 -6.68 -2.88
C PRO A 113 1.55 -6.91 -1.83
N ILE A 114 2.02 -5.82 -1.22
CA ILE A 114 2.85 -5.87 -0.01
C ILE A 114 2.15 -6.65 1.12
N TYR A 115 2.91 -7.53 1.79
CA TYR A 115 2.41 -8.36 2.88
C TYR A 115 2.92 -7.87 4.24
N CYS A 116 4.23 -7.86 4.45
CA CYS A 116 4.84 -7.37 5.69
C CYS A 116 6.29 -6.94 5.51
N TRP A 117 6.81 -6.15 6.45
CA TRP A 117 8.23 -5.76 6.46
C TRP A 117 9.10 -6.89 7.04
N ASN A 118 10.09 -7.34 6.28
CA ASN A 118 11.12 -8.26 6.77
C ASN A 118 12.29 -7.46 7.34
N LYS A 119 12.54 -7.59 8.65
CA LYS A 119 13.63 -6.90 9.35
C LYS A 119 15.01 -7.36 8.88
N GLU A 120 15.21 -8.65 8.67
CA GLU A 120 16.51 -9.23 8.29
C GLU A 120 16.95 -8.84 6.88
N LYS A 121 15.99 -8.75 5.96
CA LYS A 121 16.20 -8.37 4.56
C LYS A 121 16.01 -6.88 4.32
N SER A 122 15.65 -6.11 5.36
CA SER A 122 15.35 -4.67 5.28
C SER A 122 14.48 -4.30 4.06
N SER A 123 13.45 -5.11 3.78
CA SER A 123 12.59 -4.94 2.62
C SER A 123 11.17 -5.46 2.87
N TYR A 124 10.20 -4.99 2.09
CA TYR A 124 8.85 -5.55 2.12
C TYR A 124 8.82 -6.91 1.44
N THR A 125 8.21 -7.87 2.11
CA THR A 125 7.83 -9.13 1.49
C THR A 125 6.50 -8.97 0.77
N ARG A 126 6.41 -9.64 -0.37
CA ARG A 126 5.16 -9.84 -1.12
C ARG A 126 4.48 -11.12 -0.61
N THR A 127 3.19 -11.27 -0.91
CA THR A 127 2.44 -12.48 -0.57
C THR A 127 3.05 -13.72 -1.26
N LYS A 128 3.90 -14.46 -0.56
CA LYS A 128 4.65 -15.61 -1.10
C LYS A 128 3.77 -16.74 -1.64
N THR A 129 2.55 -16.87 -1.14
CA THR A 129 1.59 -17.90 -1.56
C THR A 129 0.82 -17.55 -2.83
N LYS A 130 1.05 -16.36 -3.42
CA LYS A 130 0.28 -15.84 -4.55
C LYS A 130 1.13 -14.96 -5.48
N GLN A 131 2.27 -15.47 -5.96
CA GLN A 131 2.74 -14.97 -7.27
C GLN A 131 1.59 -15.15 -8.25
N ASN A 132 1.31 -14.16 -9.10
CA ASN A 132 0.08 -14.09 -9.90
C ASN A 132 -1.18 -13.89 -9.06
N TYR A 133 -1.24 -12.76 -8.33
CA TYR A 133 -2.38 -12.39 -7.49
C TYR A 133 -3.54 -11.85 -8.35
N PRO A 134 -4.75 -12.45 -8.31
CA PRO A 134 -5.91 -11.91 -9.04
C PRO A 134 -6.39 -10.57 -8.46
N VAL A 135 -6.49 -9.57 -9.33
CA VAL A 135 -6.92 -8.20 -8.99
C VAL A 135 -8.04 -7.72 -9.90
N VAL A 136 -8.73 -6.71 -9.42
CA VAL A 136 -9.58 -5.83 -10.21
C VAL A 136 -8.82 -4.52 -10.44
N LEU A 137 -8.87 -4.02 -11.67
CA LEU A 137 -8.42 -2.69 -12.04
C LEU A 137 -9.66 -1.86 -12.38
N LYS A 138 -10.03 -0.92 -11.50
CA LYS A 138 -11.12 0.05 -11.72
C LYS A 138 -10.53 1.29 -12.37
N ARG A 139 -10.68 1.43 -13.69
CA ARG A 139 -10.25 2.60 -14.45
C ARG A 139 -11.28 3.72 -14.34
N LEU A 140 -10.87 4.88 -13.85
CA LEU A 140 -11.73 6.06 -13.76
C LEU A 140 -11.72 6.81 -15.11
N ASN A 141 -12.89 7.08 -15.66
CA ASN A 141 -13.02 7.73 -16.97
C ASN A 141 -12.47 9.17 -16.93
N ASN A 142 -11.73 9.57 -17.96
CA ASN A 142 -11.22 10.95 -18.15
C ASN A 142 -10.38 11.48 -16.98
N SER A 143 -9.60 10.61 -16.34
CA SER A 143 -8.84 10.92 -15.12
C SER A 143 -7.36 11.22 -15.35
N LYS A 144 -6.90 11.27 -16.62
CA LYS A 144 -5.53 11.66 -17.01
C LYS A 144 -5.07 12.98 -16.36
N ASN A 145 -5.90 14.02 -16.43
CA ASN A 145 -5.59 15.35 -15.88
C ASN A 145 -6.10 15.45 -14.43
N ILE A 146 -5.54 14.61 -13.57
CA ILE A 146 -6.06 14.41 -12.22
C ILE A 146 -6.04 15.69 -11.38
N THR A 147 -7.09 15.88 -10.58
CA THR A 147 -7.07 16.75 -9.41
C THR A 147 -7.00 15.90 -8.14
N SER A 148 -7.05 16.54 -6.97
CA SER A 148 -7.07 15.78 -5.72
C SER A 148 -8.42 15.06 -5.45
N LYS A 149 -9.47 15.35 -6.25
CA LYS A 149 -10.84 14.84 -6.07
C LYS A 149 -11.01 13.40 -6.54
N GLU A 150 -10.35 13.01 -7.63
CA GLU A 150 -10.42 11.64 -8.18
C GLU A 150 -9.82 10.60 -7.22
N LEU A 151 -8.97 11.03 -6.28
CA LEU A 151 -8.41 10.17 -5.22
C LEU A 151 -9.26 10.15 -3.94
N ASN A 152 -10.44 10.78 -3.92
CA ASN A 152 -11.23 10.92 -2.69
C ASN A 152 -11.61 9.55 -2.08
N GLU A 153 -11.98 8.58 -2.93
CA GLU A 153 -12.26 7.20 -2.51
C GLU A 153 -11.07 6.58 -1.75
N LEU A 154 -9.86 6.75 -2.28
CA LEU A 154 -8.63 6.24 -1.68
C LEU A 154 -8.25 6.99 -0.40
N LYS A 155 -8.46 8.32 -0.37
CA LYS A 155 -8.22 9.15 0.80
C LYS A 155 -9.14 8.76 1.96
N ILE A 156 -10.44 8.59 1.70
CA ILE A 156 -11.41 8.16 2.72
C ILE A 156 -11.02 6.79 3.27
N PHE A 157 -10.68 5.83 2.41
CA PHE A 157 -10.21 4.52 2.87
C PHE A 157 -8.93 4.64 3.71
N TYR A 158 -7.98 5.45 3.26
CA TYR A 158 -6.73 5.66 3.98
C TYR A 158 -6.98 6.25 5.38
N GLU A 159 -7.79 7.31 5.49
CA GLU A 159 -8.16 7.91 6.78
C GLU A 159 -8.90 6.91 7.68
N PHE A 160 -9.81 6.11 7.12
CA PHE A 160 -10.46 5.03 7.86
C PHE A 160 -9.44 4.02 8.40
N SER A 161 -8.44 3.66 7.60
CA SER A 161 -7.41 2.71 7.99
C SER A 161 -6.47 3.21 9.09
N LEU A 162 -6.26 4.53 9.19
CA LEU A 162 -5.52 5.16 10.29
C LEU A 162 -6.26 5.00 11.62
N ASN A 163 -7.57 5.20 11.61
CA ASN A 163 -8.41 5.19 12.80
C ASN A 163 -8.78 3.77 13.28
N TRP A 164 -8.50 2.76 12.46
CA TRP A 164 -8.77 1.37 12.80
C TRP A 164 -7.93 0.88 14.00
N LYS A 165 -8.54 0.77 15.19
CA LYS A 165 -7.96 0.10 16.36
C LYS A 165 -8.23 -1.42 16.24
N LYS A 166 -7.20 -2.22 16.51
CA LYS A 166 -7.40 -3.68 16.61
C LYS A 166 -8.09 -3.88 17.96
N GLY A 167 -9.29 -4.46 18.00
CA GLY A 167 -9.96 -4.75 19.27
C GLY A 167 -9.00 -5.46 20.23
N ASN A 168 -8.99 -5.04 21.49
CA ASN A 168 -8.14 -5.64 22.52
C ASN A 168 -8.46 -7.14 22.60
N ARG A 169 -7.45 -8.00 22.44
CA ARG A 169 -7.56 -9.46 22.59
C ARG A 169 -7.93 -9.92 24.02
N GLY A 170 -8.29 -9.00 24.93
CA GLY A 170 -8.50 -9.27 26.34
C GLY A 170 -9.91 -8.98 26.88
N ASN A 171 -10.78 -8.26 26.15
CA ASN A 171 -12.14 -7.99 26.62
C ASN A 171 -13.14 -8.63 25.65
N SER A 172 -14.01 -9.47 26.23
CA SER A 172 -15.07 -10.25 25.59
C SER A 172 -16.24 -9.41 25.07
N GLU A 173 -15.96 -8.25 24.50
CA GLU A 173 -16.93 -7.57 23.63
C GLU A 173 -16.59 -7.94 22.20
N LYS A 174 -17.55 -8.55 21.51
CA LYS A 174 -17.46 -8.95 20.10
C LYS A 174 -17.19 -7.71 19.24
N SER A 175 -15.91 -7.34 19.12
CA SER A 175 -15.42 -6.34 18.18
C SER A 175 -15.60 -6.92 16.78
N TYR A 176 -16.76 -6.65 16.16
CA TYR A 176 -16.98 -6.95 14.75
C TYR A 176 -15.82 -6.36 13.95
N ASN A 177 -15.11 -7.20 13.21
CA ASN A 177 -13.97 -6.79 12.40
C ASN A 177 -14.50 -6.11 11.11
N TYR A 178 -15.12 -4.94 11.26
CA TYR A 178 -15.73 -4.17 10.17
C TYR A 178 -14.76 -3.89 9.02
N PHE A 179 -13.45 -3.86 9.31
CA PHE A 179 -12.40 -3.73 8.29
C PHE A 179 -12.41 -4.86 7.25
N ASN A 180 -12.91 -6.05 7.60
CA ASN A 180 -13.02 -7.16 6.65
C ASN A 180 -14.15 -6.95 5.62
N TYR A 181 -15.11 -6.07 5.90
CA TYR A 181 -16.25 -5.78 5.02
C TYR A 181 -16.03 -4.54 4.15
N ILE A 182 -14.89 -3.87 4.26
CA ILE A 182 -14.57 -2.67 3.49
C ILE A 182 -13.68 -3.04 2.30
N SER A 183 -13.97 -2.44 1.14
CA SER A 183 -13.12 -2.50 -0.05
C SER A 183 -11.67 -2.18 0.30
N LYS A 184 -10.77 -3.12 0.00
CA LYS A 184 -9.33 -2.89 0.15
C LYS A 184 -8.80 -2.28 -1.13
N TYR A 185 -7.90 -1.32 -0.99
CA TYR A 185 -7.17 -0.74 -2.09
C TYR A 185 -5.68 -1.03 -1.90
N PHE A 186 -5.08 -1.66 -2.90
CA PHE A 186 -3.65 -1.95 -2.88
C PHE A 186 -2.82 -0.79 -3.44
N GLY A 187 -3.42 0.01 -4.33
CA GLY A 187 -2.76 1.18 -4.86
C GLY A 187 -3.28 1.58 -6.24
N ILE A 188 -2.40 2.13 -7.05
CA ILE A 188 -2.73 2.79 -8.32
C ILE A 188 -1.78 2.29 -9.41
N THR A 189 -2.33 2.10 -10.61
CA THR A 189 -1.59 2.06 -11.88
C THR A 189 -2.21 3.08 -12.85
N LEU A 190 -1.56 3.32 -13.98
CA LEU A 190 -2.12 4.11 -15.07
C LEU A 190 -2.46 3.20 -16.26
N ASP A 191 -3.56 3.49 -16.94
CA ASP A 191 -3.87 2.89 -18.23
C ASP A 191 -2.74 3.22 -19.22
N PRO A 192 -2.19 2.23 -19.95
CA PRO A 192 -1.02 2.46 -20.79
C PRO A 192 -1.33 3.39 -21.97
N VAL A 193 -2.59 3.45 -22.43
CA VAL A 193 -3.04 4.22 -23.59
C VAL A 193 -3.59 5.58 -23.15
N THR A 194 -4.63 5.59 -22.33
CA THR A 194 -5.34 6.84 -21.97
C THR A 194 -4.62 7.62 -20.87
N LYS A 195 -3.73 6.96 -20.12
CA LYS A 195 -3.13 7.46 -18.87
C LYS A 195 -4.16 7.77 -17.78
N ASP A 196 -5.37 7.23 -17.91
CA ASP A 196 -6.37 7.27 -16.84
C ASP A 196 -5.90 6.45 -15.65
N ILE A 197 -6.36 6.85 -14.47
CA ILE A 197 -6.07 6.19 -13.20
C ILE A 197 -6.82 4.88 -13.14
N MET A 198 -6.11 3.84 -12.76
CA MET A 198 -6.66 2.53 -12.45
C MET A 198 -6.38 2.19 -11.00
N ILE A 199 -7.43 2.06 -10.22
CA ILE A 199 -7.36 1.66 -8.82
C ILE A 199 -7.22 0.14 -8.76
N ILE A 200 -6.23 -0.33 -7.99
CA ILE A 200 -5.92 -1.75 -7.83
C ILE A 200 -6.63 -2.29 -6.58
N MET A 201 -7.50 -3.27 -6.80
CA MET A 201 -8.34 -3.89 -5.76
C MET A 201 -8.19 -5.42 -5.79
N PRO A 202 -8.45 -6.13 -4.68
CA PRO A 202 -8.54 -7.59 -4.72
C PRO A 202 -9.69 -8.05 -5.61
N TYR A 203 -9.45 -9.08 -6.42
CA TYR A 203 -10.52 -9.78 -7.12
C TYR A 203 -11.23 -10.78 -6.18
N TYR A 204 -12.56 -10.75 -6.18
CA TYR A 204 -13.40 -11.66 -5.41
C TYR A 204 -14.23 -12.53 -6.37
N LYS A 205 -14.11 -13.86 -6.22
CA LYS A 205 -14.88 -14.82 -7.04
C LYS A 205 -16.36 -14.83 -6.63
N SER A 206 -17.25 -15.03 -7.60
CA SER A 206 -18.69 -15.20 -7.39
C SER A 206 -18.96 -16.38 -6.44
N GLY A 207 -19.76 -16.16 -5.39
CA GLY A 207 -20.06 -17.16 -4.34
C GLY A 207 -20.00 -16.60 -2.90
N ASP A 208 -19.39 -15.45 -2.72
CA ASP A 208 -19.44 -14.70 -1.45
C ASP A 208 -20.53 -13.63 -1.58
N LEU A 209 -21.67 -13.83 -0.89
CA LEU A 209 -22.89 -13.02 -1.03
C LEU A 209 -22.65 -11.51 -0.77
N ILE A 210 -21.64 -11.19 0.06
CA ILE A 210 -21.22 -9.82 0.35
C ILE A 210 -20.41 -9.24 -0.84
N ASN A 211 -19.66 -10.07 -1.56
CA ASN A 211 -18.76 -9.64 -2.64
C ASN A 211 -19.45 -9.49 -4.00
N TYR A 212 -20.55 -10.19 -4.25
CA TYR A 212 -21.40 -9.93 -5.42
C TYR A 212 -21.95 -8.50 -5.40
N LYS A 213 -22.40 -8.04 -4.22
CA LYS A 213 -22.78 -6.64 -4.01
C LYS A 213 -21.60 -5.70 -4.22
N LEU A 214 -20.39 -6.08 -3.80
CA LEU A 214 -19.17 -5.26 -3.99
C LEU A 214 -18.80 -5.09 -5.46
N LEU A 215 -18.90 -6.15 -6.28
CA LEU A 215 -18.69 -6.05 -7.73
C LEU A 215 -19.72 -5.11 -8.37
N ILE A 216 -20.99 -5.21 -7.95
CA ILE A 216 -22.05 -4.28 -8.35
C ILE A 216 -21.74 -2.84 -7.90
N PHE A 217 -21.28 -2.62 -6.67
CA PHE A 217 -20.89 -1.28 -6.19
C PHE A 217 -19.68 -0.71 -6.94
N ILE A 218 -18.70 -1.54 -7.32
CA ILE A 218 -17.57 -1.13 -8.17
C ILE A 218 -18.05 -0.66 -9.55
N ILE A 219 -19.13 -1.25 -10.07
CA ILE A 219 -19.72 -0.93 -11.38
C ILE A 219 -20.68 0.27 -11.30
N LEU A 220 -21.47 0.40 -10.22
CA LEU A 220 -22.58 1.36 -10.12
C LEU A 220 -22.28 2.64 -9.32
N ALA A 221 -21.30 2.62 -8.40
CA ALA A 221 -20.94 3.80 -7.60
C ALA A 221 -19.58 4.37 -8.04
N GLY A 222 -19.65 5.38 -8.90
CA GLY A 222 -18.60 6.38 -9.11
C GLY A 222 -19.20 7.76 -8.90
#